data_AF-A0A534ZLR8-F1
#
_entry.id   AF-A0A534ZLR8-F1
#
_cell.length_a   1.000
_cell.length_b   1.000
_cell.length_c   1.000
_cell.angle_alpha   90.00
_cell.angle_beta   90.00
_cell.angle_gamma   90.00
#
_symmetry.space_group_name_H-M   'P 1'
#
loop_
_entity.id
_entity.type
_entity.pdbx_description
1 polymer ?
#
loop_
_entity_poly.entity_id
_entity_poly.type
_entity_poly.pdbx_seq_one_letter_code
_entity_poly.pdbx_strand_id
1 'polypeptide(L)'
;MRIDGDLLAVASEGNAEPASPERLDRWVAALPADEKSDLLVRFAGGDSQGARAELVRRFRDRGNGAPGAKPRTAAQLLSAAKLHAAERRRREAERAAAERVRRERAEAAARERYLVRLAKREAQTWRYVGALVATRKQSDYDEAVRLLKDLKDLAARKGRAAEVRLRIHSLRDEHSGKVTFVERLRKAGLFPTRLPADSHANATLKHRER
;
A
#
# COMPACT_ATOMS: atom_id res chain seq x y z
N MET A 1 -9.39 6.30 30.07
CA MET A 1 -9.68 7.53 29.30
C MET A 1 -8.65 7.64 28.17
N ARG A 2 -9.07 7.68 26.90
CA ARG A 2 -8.18 7.97 25.76
C ARG A 2 -8.36 9.44 25.41
N ILE A 3 -7.30 10.23 25.50
CA ILE A 3 -7.28 11.61 25.01
C ILE A 3 -7.08 11.56 23.49
N ASP A 4 -7.89 12.30 22.73
CA ASP A 4 -7.78 12.38 21.27
C ASP A 4 -6.44 13.04 20.89
N GLY A 5 -5.68 12.37 20.02
CA GLY A 5 -4.34 12.81 19.63
C GLY A 5 -4.33 14.10 18.82
N ASP A 6 -5.37 14.36 18.04
CA ASP A 6 -5.50 15.59 17.25
C ASP A 6 -5.87 16.77 18.16
N LEU A 7 -6.66 16.54 19.23
CA LEU A 7 -6.90 17.55 20.25
C LEU A 7 -5.63 17.90 21.03
N LEU A 8 -4.79 16.90 21.35
CA LEU A 8 -3.51 17.13 22.01
C LEU A 8 -2.53 17.90 21.12
N ALA A 9 -2.47 17.57 19.82
CA ALA A 9 -1.61 18.26 18.86
C ALA A 9 -1.97 19.75 18.74
N VAL A 10 -3.26 20.06 18.54
CA VAL A 10 -3.76 21.45 18.43
C VAL A 10 -3.63 22.23 19.74
N ALA A 11 -3.80 21.58 20.89
CA ALA A 11 -3.58 22.21 22.19
C ALA A 11 -2.10 22.56 22.40
N SER A 12 -1.18 21.71 21.92
CA SER A 12 0.27 21.93 22.02
C SER A 12 0.77 23.06 21.12
N GLU A 13 0.13 23.32 19.97
CA GLU A 13 0.49 24.45 19.08
C GLU A 13 0.30 25.83 19.73
N GLY A 14 -0.56 25.93 20.76
CA GLY A 14 -0.76 27.16 21.54
C GLY A 14 0.04 27.21 22.84
N ASN A 15 0.68 26.11 23.24
CA ASN A 15 1.49 26.07 24.45
C ASN A 15 2.91 26.52 24.07
N ALA A 16 3.28 27.73 24.51
CA ALA A 16 4.64 28.22 24.38
C ALA A 16 5.63 27.19 24.93
N GLU A 17 6.77 27.08 24.26
CA GLU A 17 7.87 26.13 24.48
C GLU A 17 8.07 25.71 25.95
N PRO A 18 8.52 24.46 26.19
CA PRO A 18 8.89 24.00 27.53
C PRO A 18 9.87 24.99 28.17
N ALA A 19 9.71 25.22 29.46
CA ALA A 19 10.51 26.15 30.25
C ALA A 19 12.01 25.87 30.07
N SER A 20 12.70 26.63 29.22
CA SER A 20 14.17 26.58 29.18
C SER A 20 14.73 27.20 30.47
N PRO A 21 15.83 26.66 31.03
CA PRO A 21 16.48 27.23 32.22
C PRO A 21 16.78 28.73 32.07
N GLU A 22 17.13 29.17 30.86
CA GLU A 22 17.40 30.56 30.50
C GLU A 22 16.15 31.47 30.60
N ARG A 23 14.97 30.94 30.27
CA ARG A 23 13.70 31.66 30.38
C ARG A 23 13.27 31.80 31.83
N LEU A 24 13.55 30.78 32.64
CA LEU A 24 13.33 30.81 34.08
C LEU A 24 14.25 31.84 34.74
N ASP A 25 15.54 31.83 34.39
CA ASP A 25 16.53 32.77 34.93
C ASP A 25 16.16 34.24 34.64
N ARG A 26 15.82 34.56 33.38
CA ARG A 26 15.36 35.90 32.99
C ARG A 26 14.09 36.33 33.72
N TRP A 27 13.16 35.40 33.94
CA TRP A 27 11.92 35.69 34.67
C TRP A 27 12.18 35.93 36.16
N VAL A 28 13.00 35.09 36.79
CA VAL A 28 13.42 35.29 38.19
C VAL A 28 14.14 36.63 38.33
N ALA A 29 15.04 36.99 37.40
CA ALA A 29 15.74 38.27 37.42
C ALA A 29 14.78 39.49 37.40
N ALA A 30 13.65 39.38 36.69
CA ALA A 30 12.64 40.44 36.57
C ALA A 30 11.69 40.56 37.78
N LEU A 31 11.77 39.67 38.78
CA LEU A 31 10.95 39.78 40.01
C LEU A 31 11.42 40.96 40.88
N PRO A 32 10.49 41.69 41.54
CA PRO A 32 10.84 42.70 42.54
C PRO A 32 11.73 42.13 43.66
N ALA A 33 12.64 42.95 44.18
CA ALA A 33 13.59 42.53 45.20
C ALA A 33 12.89 42.07 46.50
N ASP A 34 11.79 42.72 46.85
CA ASP A 34 11.01 42.41 48.05
C ASP A 34 10.32 41.04 47.93
N GLU A 35 9.82 40.70 46.74
CA GLU A 35 9.21 39.39 46.47
C GLU A 35 10.23 38.25 46.45
N LYS A 36 11.43 38.49 45.89
CA LYS A 36 12.53 37.52 45.96
C LYS A 36 12.93 37.24 47.40
N SER A 37 13.01 38.31 48.21
CA SER A 37 13.40 38.21 49.61
C SER A 37 12.37 37.45 50.43
N ASP A 38 11.09 37.73 50.26
CA ASP A 38 10.00 36.99 50.93
C ASP A 38 10.03 35.49 50.58
N LEU A 39 10.18 35.14 49.30
CA LEU A 39 10.26 33.75 48.86
C LEU A 39 11.47 33.02 49.46
N LEU A 40 12.63 33.67 49.56
CA LEU A 40 13.83 33.09 50.15
C LEU A 40 13.70 32.93 51.67
N VAL A 41 13.07 33.90 52.36
CA VAL A 41 12.78 33.81 53.80
C VAL A 41 11.82 32.64 54.07
N ARG A 42 10.77 32.48 53.26
CA ARG A 42 9.82 31.37 53.38
C ARG A 42 10.45 30.02 53.05
N PHE A 43 11.39 29.99 52.10
CA PHE A 43 12.16 28.79 51.78
C PHE A 43 13.07 28.38 52.95
N ALA A 44 13.75 29.35 53.58
CA ALA A 44 14.58 29.10 54.77
C ALA A 44 13.75 28.77 56.03
N GLY A 45 12.50 29.28 56.10
CA GLY A 45 11.56 29.06 57.20
C GLY A 45 10.79 27.73 57.15
N GLY A 46 11.06 26.85 56.17
CA GLY A 46 10.47 25.50 56.09
C GLY A 46 9.25 25.34 55.17
N ASP A 47 8.76 26.41 54.53
CA ASP A 47 7.68 26.36 53.52
C ASP A 47 8.25 26.19 52.09
N SER A 48 9.20 25.26 51.93
CA SER A 48 9.89 25.06 50.66
C SER A 48 8.96 24.51 49.56
N GLN A 49 7.94 23.73 49.93
CA GLN A 49 6.98 23.18 48.97
C GLN A 49 5.94 24.21 48.52
N GLY A 50 5.41 25.04 49.43
CA GLY A 50 4.44 26.08 49.09
C GLY A 50 5.08 27.18 48.23
N ALA A 51 6.25 27.66 48.64
CA ALA A 51 7.01 28.66 47.88
C ALA A 51 7.38 28.14 46.47
N ARG A 52 7.78 26.87 46.35
CA ARG A 52 8.07 26.24 45.05
C ARG A 52 6.82 26.11 44.18
N ALA A 53 5.69 25.66 44.74
CA ALA A 53 4.45 25.51 43.98
C ALA A 53 3.93 26.85 43.46
N GLU A 54 4.03 27.91 44.27
CA GLU A 54 3.67 29.26 43.90
C GLU A 54 4.57 29.82 42.79
N LEU A 55 5.89 29.64 42.90
CA LEU A 55 6.86 30.07 41.90
C LEU A 55 6.62 29.40 40.54
N VAL A 56 6.38 28.07 40.54
CA VAL A 56 6.05 27.30 39.33
C VAL A 56 4.72 27.76 38.72
N ARG A 57 3.70 28.03 39.54
CA ARG A 57 2.40 28.55 39.06
C ARG A 57 2.57 29.92 38.38
N ARG A 58 3.23 30.87 39.05
CA ARG A 58 3.45 32.23 38.52
C ARG A 58 4.26 32.22 37.22
N PHE A 59 5.26 31.35 37.12
CA PHE A 59 6.03 31.17 35.89
C PHE A 59 5.17 30.62 34.74
N ARG A 60 4.27 29.66 35.02
CA ARG A 60 3.32 29.11 34.02
C ARG A 60 2.28 30.13 33.60
N ASP A 61 1.72 30.90 34.52
CA ASP A 61 0.70 31.92 34.23
C ASP A 61 1.27 33.01 33.31
N ARG A 62 2.56 33.36 33.45
CA ARG A 62 3.25 34.27 32.55
C ARG A 62 3.67 33.63 31.23
N GLY A 63 4.02 32.34 31.24
CA GLY A 63 4.34 31.55 30.04
C GLY A 63 3.14 31.24 29.14
N ASN A 64 1.93 31.21 29.71
CA ASN A 64 0.65 31.09 29.00
C ASN A 64 0.14 32.44 28.47
N GLY A 65 0.85 33.53 28.73
CA GLY A 65 0.45 34.89 28.38
C GLY A 65 1.37 35.52 27.36
N ALA A 66 1.13 35.26 26.06
CA ALA A 66 1.33 36.35 25.11
C ALA A 66 0.27 37.42 25.43
N PRO A 67 0.64 38.68 25.76
CA PRO A 67 -0.35 39.71 26.05
C PRO A 67 -1.10 40.03 24.75
N GLY A 68 -2.30 39.48 24.60
CA GLY A 68 -3.17 39.73 23.45
C GLY A 68 -3.86 38.50 22.84
N ALA A 69 -3.43 37.28 23.16
CA ALA A 69 -4.12 36.08 22.68
C ALA A 69 -5.32 35.75 23.58
N LYS A 70 -6.55 36.04 23.12
CA LYS A 70 -7.77 35.56 23.79
C LYS A 70 -7.65 34.04 23.99
N PRO A 71 -7.92 33.49 25.19
CA PRO A 71 -7.92 32.05 25.40
C PRO A 71 -8.89 31.41 24.40
N ARG A 72 -8.39 30.46 23.60
CA ARG A 72 -9.21 29.77 22.60
C ARG A 72 -10.33 29.04 23.31
N THR A 73 -11.56 29.18 22.82
CA THR A 73 -12.69 28.45 23.39
C THR A 73 -12.56 26.97 23.06
N ALA A 74 -13.14 26.10 23.91
CA ALA A 74 -13.16 24.65 23.66
C ALA A 74 -13.73 24.31 22.26
N ALA A 75 -14.69 25.10 21.77
CA ALA A 75 -15.25 24.98 20.43
C ALA A 75 -14.21 25.25 19.31
N GLN A 76 -13.32 26.24 19.50
CA GLN A 76 -12.24 26.56 18.56
C GLN A 76 -11.16 25.47 18.55
N LEU A 77 -10.85 24.86 19.70
CA LEU A 77 -9.92 23.73 19.77
C LEU A 77 -10.51 22.48 19.09
N LEU A 78 -11.80 22.21 19.31
CA LEU A 78 -12.50 21.10 18.66
C LEU A 78 -12.59 21.29 17.13
N SER A 79 -12.84 22.50 16.64
CA SER A 79 -12.87 22.77 15.20
C SER A 79 -11.49 22.62 14.56
N ALA A 80 -10.45 23.17 15.21
CA ALA A 80 -9.08 23.02 14.74
C ALA A 80 -8.61 21.55 14.75
N ALA A 81 -8.96 20.77 15.77
CA ALA A 81 -8.64 19.33 15.80
C ALA A 81 -9.36 18.56 14.69
N LYS A 82 -10.63 18.89 14.38
CA LYS A 82 -11.34 18.30 13.24
C LYS A 82 -10.66 18.62 11.90
N LEU A 83 -10.21 19.85 11.71
CA LEU A 83 -9.47 20.26 10.50
C LEU A 83 -8.13 19.52 10.40
N HIS A 84 -7.39 19.41 11.51
CA HIS A 84 -6.15 18.67 11.56
C HIS A 84 -6.36 17.18 11.25
N ALA A 85 -7.38 16.54 11.84
CA ALA A 85 -7.75 15.17 11.55
C ALA A 85 -8.14 14.97 10.07
N ALA A 86 -8.87 15.91 9.48
CA ALA A 86 -9.25 15.86 8.06
C ALA A 86 -8.01 15.94 7.15
N GLU A 87 -7.09 16.86 7.43
CA GLU A 87 -5.85 17.02 6.67
C GLU A 87 -4.94 15.79 6.80
N ARG A 88 -4.83 15.21 8.01
CA ARG A 88 -4.13 13.94 8.27
C ARG A 88 -4.69 12.82 7.40
N ARG A 89 -6.02 12.62 7.44
CA ARG A 89 -6.70 11.59 6.64
C ARG A 89 -6.49 11.79 5.15
N ARG A 90 -6.56 13.04 4.68
CA ARG A 90 -6.30 13.37 3.28
C ARG A 90 -4.88 12.97 2.86
N ARG A 91 -3.86 13.34 3.64
CA ARG A 91 -2.46 12.97 3.37
C ARG A 91 -2.25 11.45 3.40
N GLU A 92 -2.89 10.74 4.33
CA GLU A 92 -2.83 9.28 4.39
C GLU A 92 -3.49 8.63 3.18
N ALA A 93 -4.63 9.14 2.73
CA ALA A 93 -5.31 8.67 1.52
C ALA A 93 -4.47 8.92 0.25
N GLU A 94 -3.86 10.10 0.12
CA GLU A 94 -2.96 10.43 -0.99
C GLU A 94 -1.73 9.50 -1.03
N ARG A 95 -1.10 9.23 0.13
CA ARG A 95 0.01 8.26 0.23
C ARG A 95 -0.43 6.85 -0.14
N ALA A 96 -1.58 6.41 0.35
CA ALA A 96 -2.11 5.09 0.03
C ALA A 96 -2.42 4.94 -1.46
N ALA A 97 -2.99 5.97 -2.10
CA ALA A 97 -3.24 6.00 -3.53
C ALA A 97 -1.92 5.95 -4.33
N ALA A 98 -0.93 6.75 -3.95
CA ALA A 98 0.39 6.74 -4.59
C ALA A 98 1.08 5.36 -4.49
N GLU A 99 1.01 4.72 -3.33
CA GLU A 99 1.59 3.39 -3.14
C GLU A 99 0.86 2.30 -3.95
N ARG A 100 -0.47 2.39 -4.08
CA ARG A 100 -1.23 1.49 -4.98
C ARG A 100 -0.77 1.62 -6.43
N VAL A 101 -0.66 2.86 -6.93
CA VAL A 101 -0.18 3.13 -8.29
C VAL A 101 1.25 2.62 -8.48
N ARG A 102 2.14 2.81 -7.49
CA ARG A 102 3.51 2.29 -7.52
C ARG A 102 3.54 0.77 -7.59
N ARG A 103 2.73 0.11 -6.77
CA ARG A 103 2.62 -1.36 -6.74
C ARG A 103 2.09 -1.91 -8.06
N GLU A 104 1.02 -1.35 -8.59
CA GLU A 104 0.45 -1.74 -9.88
C GLU A 104 1.47 -1.59 -11.02
N ARG A 105 2.23 -0.50 -11.04
CA ARG A 105 3.32 -0.29 -12.01
C ARG A 105 4.44 -1.32 -11.84
N ALA A 106 4.83 -1.63 -10.60
CA ALA A 106 5.85 -2.63 -10.33
C ALA A 106 5.42 -4.03 -10.76
N GLU A 107 4.16 -4.41 -10.47
CA GLU A 107 3.57 -5.68 -10.89
C GLU A 107 3.47 -5.77 -12.43
N ALA A 108 3.04 -4.69 -13.10
CA ALA A 108 3.01 -4.62 -14.56
C ALA A 108 4.41 -4.76 -15.19
N ALA A 109 5.41 -4.07 -14.64
CA ALA A 109 6.80 -4.16 -15.11
C ALA A 109 7.39 -5.57 -14.86
N ALA A 110 7.07 -6.19 -13.72
CA ALA A 110 7.48 -7.57 -13.43
C ALA A 110 6.85 -8.56 -14.42
N ARG A 111 5.55 -8.39 -14.72
CA ARG A 111 4.84 -9.19 -15.74
C ARG A 111 5.47 -9.01 -17.12
N GLU A 112 5.81 -7.80 -17.51
CA GLU A 112 6.48 -7.53 -18.79
C GLU A 112 7.85 -8.20 -18.86
N ARG A 113 8.70 -8.04 -17.85
CA ARG A 113 10.01 -8.70 -17.77
C ARG A 113 9.89 -10.23 -17.85
N TYR A 114 8.88 -10.80 -17.18
CA TYR A 114 8.57 -12.22 -17.27
C TYR A 114 8.20 -12.64 -18.69
N LEU A 115 7.31 -11.91 -19.36
CA LEU A 115 6.91 -12.19 -20.74
C LEU A 115 8.07 -12.05 -21.73
N VAL A 116 8.97 -11.08 -21.54
CA VAL A 116 10.20 -10.93 -22.36
C VAL A 116 11.12 -12.14 -22.18
N ARG A 117 11.30 -12.64 -20.95
CA ARG A 117 12.07 -13.88 -20.72
C ARG A 117 11.39 -15.10 -21.32
N LEU A 118 10.07 -15.20 -21.21
CA LEU A 118 9.28 -16.27 -21.80
C LEU A 118 9.40 -16.27 -23.33
N ALA A 119 9.40 -15.09 -23.95
CA ALA A 119 9.57 -14.94 -25.38
C ALA A 119 10.89 -15.53 -25.90
N LYS A 120 11.97 -15.41 -25.14
CA LYS A 120 13.27 -15.99 -25.50
C LYS A 120 13.29 -17.52 -25.40
N ARG A 121 12.37 -18.11 -24.62
CA ARG A 121 12.30 -19.54 -24.35
C ARG A 121 11.02 -20.18 -24.90
N GLU A 122 10.30 -19.50 -25.80
CA GLU A 122 8.98 -19.91 -26.31
C GLU A 122 8.97 -21.38 -26.77
N ALA A 123 9.94 -21.76 -27.63
CA ALA A 123 10.06 -23.13 -28.11
C ALA A 123 10.37 -24.16 -27.00
N GLN A 124 11.19 -23.79 -26.02
CA GLN A 124 11.50 -24.65 -24.87
C GLN A 124 10.28 -24.80 -23.95
N THR A 125 9.51 -23.72 -23.75
CA THR A 125 8.25 -23.76 -22.99
C THR A 125 7.24 -24.68 -23.65
N TRP A 126 7.10 -24.66 -24.98
CA TRP A 126 6.23 -25.60 -25.70
C TRP A 126 6.62 -27.07 -25.47
N ARG A 127 7.93 -27.37 -25.52
CA ARG A 127 8.44 -28.73 -25.23
C ARG A 127 8.16 -29.14 -23.78
N TYR A 128 8.35 -28.21 -22.85
CA TYR A 128 8.11 -28.45 -21.43
C TYR A 128 6.62 -28.68 -21.13
N VAL A 129 5.73 -27.90 -21.75
CA VAL A 129 4.27 -28.14 -21.69
C VAL A 129 3.94 -29.54 -22.20
N GLY A 130 4.49 -29.96 -23.35
CA GLY A 130 4.28 -31.32 -23.85
C GLY A 130 4.73 -32.40 -22.85
N ALA A 131 5.88 -32.20 -22.20
CA ALA A 131 6.37 -33.11 -21.17
C ALA A 131 5.46 -33.15 -19.93
N LEU A 132 4.99 -32.00 -19.45
CA LEU A 132 4.06 -31.90 -18.32
C LEU A 132 2.73 -32.60 -18.62
N VAL A 133 2.18 -32.37 -19.82
CA VAL A 133 0.93 -33.00 -20.24
C VAL A 133 1.11 -34.48 -20.49
N ALA A 134 2.30 -34.95 -20.89
CA ALA A 134 2.60 -36.37 -21.01
C ALA A 134 2.51 -37.11 -19.66
N THR A 135 2.82 -36.43 -18.54
CA THR A 135 2.63 -37.00 -17.20
C THR A 135 1.14 -37.25 -16.88
N ARG A 136 0.87 -38.08 -15.87
CA ARG A 136 -0.49 -38.30 -15.33
C ARG A 136 -0.76 -37.50 -14.05
N LYS A 137 0.05 -36.48 -13.75
CA LYS A 137 -0.05 -35.73 -12.49
C LYS A 137 -0.96 -34.51 -12.65
N GLN A 138 -1.85 -34.33 -11.69
CA GLN A 138 -2.75 -33.18 -11.66
C GLN A 138 -2.02 -31.85 -11.50
N SER A 139 -0.97 -31.78 -10.66
CA SER A 139 -0.13 -30.58 -10.54
C SER A 139 0.45 -30.12 -11.88
N ASP A 140 0.86 -31.09 -12.69
CA ASP A 140 1.58 -30.86 -13.94
C ASP A 140 0.60 -30.34 -15.01
N TYR A 141 -0.68 -30.75 -14.96
CA TYR A 141 -1.73 -30.16 -15.79
C TYR A 141 -2.03 -28.71 -15.42
N ASP A 142 -2.04 -28.36 -14.14
CA ASP A 142 -2.23 -26.96 -13.72
C ASP A 142 -1.08 -26.08 -14.20
N GLU A 143 0.15 -26.58 -14.10
CA GLU A 143 1.32 -25.88 -14.59
C GLU A 143 1.33 -25.75 -16.12
N ALA A 144 0.97 -26.80 -16.85
CA ALA A 144 0.82 -26.76 -18.29
C ALA A 144 -0.21 -25.69 -18.71
N VAL A 145 -1.37 -25.66 -18.07
CA VAL A 145 -2.43 -24.66 -18.32
C VAL A 145 -1.94 -23.25 -18.02
N ARG A 146 -1.19 -23.04 -16.94
CA ARG A 146 -0.58 -21.74 -16.61
C ARG A 146 0.38 -21.27 -17.71
N LEU A 147 1.28 -22.14 -18.16
CA LEU A 147 2.25 -21.83 -19.22
C LEU A 147 1.56 -21.54 -20.56
N LEU A 148 0.50 -22.28 -20.90
CA LEU A 148 -0.29 -22.03 -22.11
C LEU A 148 -1.01 -20.67 -22.07
N LYS A 149 -1.50 -20.23 -20.91
CA LYS A 149 -2.03 -18.86 -20.74
C LYS A 149 -0.95 -17.81 -20.99
N ASP A 150 0.23 -17.99 -20.39
CA ASP A 150 1.34 -17.06 -20.57
C ASP A 150 1.80 -16.97 -22.04
N LEU A 151 1.82 -18.09 -22.76
CA LEU A 151 2.11 -18.15 -24.19
C LEU A 151 1.02 -17.45 -25.03
N LYS A 152 -0.25 -17.61 -24.66
CA LYS A 152 -1.37 -16.91 -25.31
C LYS A 152 -1.26 -15.40 -25.13
N ASP A 153 -0.96 -14.93 -23.92
CA ASP A 153 -0.77 -13.51 -23.61
C ASP A 153 0.42 -12.93 -24.38
N LEU A 154 1.53 -13.66 -24.44
CA LEU A 154 2.70 -13.29 -25.22
C LEU A 154 2.36 -13.16 -26.72
N ALA A 155 1.60 -14.11 -27.26
CA ALA A 155 1.21 -14.13 -28.66
C ALA A 155 0.19 -13.03 -29.01
N ALA A 156 -0.71 -12.68 -28.09
CA ALA A 156 -1.62 -11.54 -28.25
C ALA A 156 -0.85 -10.23 -28.45
N ARG A 157 0.24 -10.00 -27.70
CA ARG A 157 1.09 -8.81 -27.85
C ARG A 157 1.85 -8.76 -29.18
N LYS A 158 2.16 -9.92 -29.75
CA LYS A 158 2.90 -10.05 -31.02
C LYS A 158 1.99 -10.21 -32.24
N GLY A 159 0.67 -10.14 -32.09
CA GLY A 159 -0.30 -10.38 -33.17
C GLY A 159 -0.39 -11.84 -33.63
N ARG A 160 0.28 -12.78 -32.96
CA ARG A 160 0.35 -14.21 -33.32
C ARG A 160 -0.63 -15.08 -32.54
N ALA A 161 -1.70 -14.48 -32.00
CA ALA A 161 -2.65 -15.20 -31.15
C ALA A 161 -3.33 -16.38 -31.88
N ALA A 162 -3.53 -16.28 -33.20
CA ALA A 162 -4.11 -17.35 -34.01
C ALA A 162 -3.23 -18.60 -34.07
N GLU A 163 -1.92 -18.43 -34.32
CA GLU A 163 -0.95 -19.54 -34.37
C GLU A 163 -0.91 -20.31 -33.05
N VAL A 164 -0.89 -19.59 -31.93
CA VAL A 164 -0.87 -20.21 -30.60
C VAL A 164 -2.18 -20.92 -30.30
N ARG A 165 -3.34 -20.37 -30.71
CA ARG A 165 -4.62 -21.07 -30.57
C ARG A 165 -4.65 -22.38 -31.34
N LEU A 166 -4.17 -22.38 -32.59
CA LEU A 166 -4.10 -23.60 -33.40
C LEU A 166 -3.20 -24.64 -32.74
N ARG A 167 -2.04 -24.23 -32.22
CA ARG A 167 -1.12 -25.13 -31.53
C ARG A 167 -1.70 -25.70 -30.23
N ILE A 168 -2.47 -24.91 -29.47
CA ILE A 168 -3.23 -25.39 -28.30
C ILE A 168 -4.29 -26.41 -28.71
N HIS A 169 -4.98 -26.20 -29.84
CA HIS A 169 -5.96 -27.14 -30.36
C HIS A 169 -5.30 -28.48 -30.73
N SER A 170 -4.18 -28.47 -31.47
CA SER A 170 -3.45 -29.71 -31.79
C SER A 170 -3.02 -30.46 -30.54
N LEU A 171 -2.48 -29.76 -29.53
CA LEU A 171 -2.10 -30.38 -28.25
C LEU A 171 -3.31 -31.00 -27.51
N ARG A 172 -4.48 -30.38 -27.60
CA ARG A 172 -5.73 -30.92 -27.03
C ARG A 172 -6.18 -32.16 -27.78
N ASP A 173 -6.08 -32.18 -29.11
CA ASP A 173 -6.47 -33.32 -29.93
C ASP A 173 -5.57 -34.54 -29.65
N GLU A 174 -4.25 -34.33 -29.57
CA GLU A 174 -3.25 -35.33 -29.18
C GLU A 174 -3.48 -35.90 -27.78
N HIS A 175 -4.05 -35.11 -26.87
CA HIS A 175 -4.31 -35.49 -25.48
C HIS A 175 -5.80 -35.56 -25.14
N SER A 176 -6.65 -35.80 -26.14
CA SER A 176 -8.11 -35.81 -25.99
C SER A 176 -8.62 -36.88 -25.01
N GLY A 177 -7.88 -37.99 -24.85
CA GLY A 177 -8.18 -39.03 -23.86
C GLY A 177 -7.95 -38.62 -22.39
N LYS A 178 -7.35 -37.45 -22.12
CA LYS A 178 -7.08 -36.95 -20.76
C LYS A 178 -8.15 -35.93 -20.35
N VAL A 179 -9.34 -36.42 -19.97
CA VAL A 179 -10.54 -35.60 -19.67
C VAL A 179 -10.25 -34.46 -18.69
N THR A 180 -9.53 -34.74 -17.60
CA THR A 180 -9.21 -33.72 -16.57
C THR A 180 -8.32 -32.60 -17.09
N PHE A 181 -7.42 -32.88 -18.04
CA PHE A 181 -6.61 -31.85 -18.70
C PHE A 181 -7.48 -30.98 -19.63
N VAL A 182 -8.36 -31.61 -20.41
CA VAL A 182 -9.29 -30.90 -21.31
C VAL A 182 -10.25 -29.99 -20.54
N GLU A 183 -10.79 -30.45 -19.41
CA GLU A 183 -11.64 -29.62 -18.54
C GLU A 183 -10.91 -28.40 -18.00
N ARG A 184 -9.64 -28.54 -17.62
CA ARG A 184 -8.83 -27.43 -17.12
C ARG A 184 -8.48 -26.43 -18.22
N LEU A 185 -8.20 -26.89 -19.45
CA LEU A 185 -8.05 -26.00 -20.61
C LEU A 185 -9.34 -25.20 -20.88
N ARG A 186 -10.50 -25.84 -20.77
CA ARG A 186 -11.81 -25.18 -20.92
C ARG A 186 -12.04 -24.15 -19.81
N LYS A 187 -11.84 -24.52 -18.54
CA LYS A 187 -11.97 -23.60 -17.39
C LYS A 187 -11.01 -22.42 -17.49
N ALA A 188 -9.85 -22.62 -18.12
CA ALA A 188 -8.86 -21.59 -18.38
C ALA A 188 -9.20 -20.65 -19.54
N GLY A 189 -10.29 -20.88 -20.28
CA GLY A 189 -10.64 -20.11 -21.48
C GLY A 189 -9.59 -20.24 -22.60
N LEU A 190 -8.86 -21.36 -22.62
CA LEU A 190 -7.89 -21.69 -23.67
C LEU A 190 -8.52 -22.47 -24.82
N PHE A 191 -9.72 -23.02 -24.58
CA PHE A 191 -10.53 -23.72 -25.56
C PHE A 191 -11.99 -23.32 -25.41
N PRO A 192 -12.72 -22.99 -26.50
CA PRO A 192 -14.13 -22.65 -26.42
C PRO A 192 -14.95 -23.87 -25.96
N THR A 193 -15.92 -23.66 -25.08
CA THR A 193 -16.80 -24.70 -24.54
C THR A 193 -17.67 -25.38 -25.60
N ARG A 194 -17.72 -24.83 -26.82
CA ARG A 194 -18.42 -25.37 -27.98
C ARG A 194 -17.39 -25.51 -29.11
N LEU A 195 -17.19 -26.72 -29.64
CA LEU A 195 -16.65 -26.83 -30.99
C LEU A 195 -17.63 -26.07 -31.90
N PRO A 196 -17.21 -25.07 -32.68
CA PRO A 196 -17.96 -24.76 -33.89
C PRO A 196 -17.99 -26.05 -34.70
N ALA A 197 -19.17 -26.46 -35.15
CA ALA A 197 -19.41 -27.71 -35.88
C ALA A 197 -18.69 -27.76 -37.25
N ASP A 198 -17.86 -26.78 -37.59
CA ASP A 198 -17.42 -26.51 -38.96
C ASP A 198 -15.89 -26.62 -39.13
N SER A 199 -15.26 -27.66 -38.60
CA SER A 199 -13.86 -27.96 -38.91
C SER A 199 -13.59 -29.43 -39.20
N HIS A 200 -14.49 -30.08 -39.95
CA HIS A 200 -14.20 -31.31 -40.70
C HIS A 200 -13.86 -31.04 -42.18
N ALA A 201 -13.50 -29.81 -42.57
CA ALA A 201 -13.22 -29.45 -43.96
C ALA A 201 -11.73 -29.29 -44.31
N ASN A 202 -10.81 -30.04 -43.68
CA ASN A 202 -9.43 -30.07 -44.19
C ASN A 202 -8.72 -31.43 -44.07
N ALA A 203 -9.46 -32.51 -44.35
CA ALA A 203 -8.90 -33.85 -44.58
C ALA A 203 -8.93 -34.28 -46.06
N THR A 204 -9.14 -33.35 -47.00
CA THR A 204 -9.19 -33.64 -48.45
C THR A 204 -8.34 -32.67 -49.27
N LEU A 205 -7.04 -32.58 -48.96
CA LEU A 205 -6.03 -32.07 -49.90
C LEU A 205 -4.80 -32.98 -49.93
N LYS A 206 -5.01 -34.31 -50.00
CA LYS A 206 -3.93 -35.26 -50.28
C LYS A 206 -4.15 -36.22 -51.44
N HIS A 207 -5.13 -35.98 -52.31
CA HIS A 207 -5.31 -36.75 -53.56
C HIS A 207 -5.81 -35.88 -54.72
N ARG A 208 -4.98 -34.92 -55.16
CA ARG A 208 -4.97 -34.46 -56.54
C ARG A 208 -3.69 -33.66 -56.76
N GLU A 209 -2.67 -34.32 -57.30
CA GLU A 209 -1.96 -33.92 -58.51
C GLU A 209 -0.66 -34.72 -58.65
N ARG A 210 -0.68 -35.60 -59.65
CA ARG A 210 0.40 -36.20 -60.44
C ARG A 210 1.22 -37.33 -59.82
#